data_AF-A0A6N7AIE2-F1
#
_entry.id   AF-A0A6N7AIE2-F1
#
_cell.length_a   1.000
_cell.length_b   1.000
_cell.length_c   1.000
_cell.angle_alpha   90.00
_cell.angle_beta   90.00
_cell.angle_gamma   90.00
#
_symmetry.space_group_name_H-M   'P 1'
#
loop_
_entity.id
_entity.type
_entity.pdbx_description
1 polymer ?
#
loop_
_entity_poly.entity_id
_entity_poly.type
_entity_poly.pdbx_seq_one_letter_code
_entity_poly.pdbx_strand_id
1 'polypeptide(L)' 'MLTPEQEQVIAGLKRFGFRRIAANHCTGVAAVERMAALGYPVVGGLGSSSPLVLGNGDTVTFA' A
#
# COMPACT_ATOMS: atom_id res chain seq x y z
N MET A 1 0.05 -1.91 15.13
CA MET A 1 1.28 -1.08 15.09
C MET A 1 2.35 -1.90 14.39
N LEU A 2 3.10 -1.32 13.45
CA LEU A 2 4.14 -2.03 12.71
C LEU A 2 5.35 -2.31 13.60
N THR A 3 6.02 -3.45 13.40
CA THR A 3 7.30 -3.72 14.05
C THR A 3 8.43 -2.94 13.35
N PRO A 4 9.58 -2.72 14.01
CA PRO A 4 10.74 -2.08 13.38
C PRO A 4 11.22 -2.80 12.11
N GLU A 5 11.13 -4.14 12.08
CA GLU A 5 11.48 -4.94 10.91
C GLU A 5 10.50 -4.69 9.75
N GLN A 6 9.20 -4.64 10.02
CA GLN A 6 8.19 -4.31 9.00
C GLN A 6 8.39 -2.90 8.44
N GLU A 7 8.72 -1.93 9.29
CA GLU A 7 9.08 -0.57 8.87
C GLU A 7 10.28 -0.55 7.91
N GLN A 8 11.34 -1.31 8.24
CA GLN A 8 12.52 -1.42 7.38
C GLN A 8 12.21 -2.08 6.05
N VAL A 9 11.40 -3.15 6.04
CA VAL A 9 10.95 -3.81 4.81
C VAL A 9 10.18 -2.83 3.94
N ILE A 10 9.20 -2.10 4.51
CA ILE A 10 8.41 -1.10 3.78
C ILE A 10 9.30 0.02 3.24
N ALA A 11 10.24 0.54 4.02
CA ALA A 11 11.18 1.57 3.55
C ALA A 11 12.10 1.05 2.44
N GLY A 12 12.49 -0.22 2.49
CA GLY A 12 13.34 -0.87 1.51
C GLY A 12 12.70 -1.04 0.12
N LEU A 13 11.36 -0.99 0.03
CA LEU A 13 10.63 -1.10 -1.23
C LEU A 13 10.97 0.03 -2.22
N LYS A 14 11.46 1.18 -1.74
CA LYS A 14 11.78 2.36 -2.55
C LYS A 14 12.79 2.05 -3.66
N ARG A 15 13.67 1.07 -3.43
CA ARG A 15 14.68 0.63 -4.41
C ARG A 15 14.10 0.13 -5.72
N PHE A 16 12.84 -0.28 -5.74
CA PHE A 16 12.20 -0.84 -6.92
C PHE A 16 11.57 0.21 -7.84
N GLY A 17 11.49 1.48 -7.43
CA GLY A 17 11.04 2.57 -8.31
C GLY A 17 9.62 2.38 -8.86
N PHE A 18 8.70 1.86 -8.03
CA PHE A 18 7.33 1.57 -8.45
C PHE A 18 6.64 2.80 -9.05
N ARG A 19 5.90 2.62 -10.16
CA ARG A 19 5.05 3.67 -10.74
C ARG A 19 3.68 3.76 -10.06
N ARG A 20 3.16 2.63 -9.58
CA ARG A 20 1.91 2.48 -8.81
C ARG A 20 2.02 1.29 -7.89
N ILE A 21 1.42 1.37 -6.70
CA ILE A 21 1.28 0.28 -5.74
C ILE A 21 -0.19 0.17 -5.37
N ALA A 22 -0.73 -1.03 -5.39
CA ALA A 22 -2.05 -1.29 -4.85
C ALA A 22 -1.96 -2.44 -3.84
N ALA A 23 -2.73 -2.34 -2.78
CA ALA A 23 -2.70 -3.29 -1.67
C ALA A 23 -4.10 -3.79 -1.38
N ASN A 24 -4.20 -5.08 -1.07
CA ASN A 24 -5.43 -5.67 -0.57
C ASN A 24 -5.45 -5.66 0.97
N HIS A 25 -6.56 -6.07 1.55
CA HIS A 25 -6.75 -6.03 3.00
C HIS A 25 -5.71 -6.84 3.80
N CYS A 26 -5.15 -7.91 3.21
CA CYS A 26 -4.14 -8.74 3.85
C CYS A 26 -2.82 -7.99 4.10
N THR A 27 -2.51 -6.95 3.30
CA THR A 27 -1.33 -6.10 3.53
C THR A 27 -1.42 -5.36 4.86
N GLY A 28 -2.63 -5.10 5.35
CA GLY A 28 -2.89 -4.39 6.60
C GLY A 28 -2.83 -2.86 6.41
N VAL A 29 -3.83 -2.17 6.94
CA VAL A 29 -4.01 -0.71 6.77
C VAL A 29 -2.78 0.07 7.23
N ALA A 30 -2.19 -0.30 8.37
CA ALA A 30 -1.00 0.38 8.90
C ALA A 30 0.22 0.33 7.94
N ALA A 31 0.39 -0.78 7.21
CA ALA A 31 1.47 -0.89 6.23
C ALA A 31 1.22 0.03 5.02
N VAL A 32 -0.03 0.07 4.55
CA VAL A 32 -0.44 0.90 3.41
C VAL A 32 -0.37 2.39 3.75
N GLU A 33 -0.80 2.78 4.95
CA GLU A 33 -0.65 4.15 5.47
C GLU A 33 0.82 4.54 5.60
N ARG A 34 1.68 3.62 6.07
CA ARG A 34 3.13 3.86 6.13
C ARG A 34 3.72 4.04 4.73
N MET A 35 3.28 3.26 3.74
CA MET A 35 3.68 3.45 2.35
C MET A 35 3.25 4.84 1.84
N ALA A 36 2.00 5.24 2.07
CA ALA A 36 1.54 6.57 1.69
C ALA A 36 2.36 7.68 2.36
N ALA A 37 2.63 7.55 3.66
CA ALA A 37 3.45 8.51 4.43
C ALA A 37 4.90 8.60 3.94
N LEU A 38 5.46 7.53 3.39
CA LEU A 38 6.80 7.51 2.79
C LEU A 38 6.81 7.99 1.33
N GLY A 39 5.66 8.40 0.79
CA GLY A 39 5.53 8.95 -0.58
C GLY A 39 5.49 7.89 -1.68
N TYR A 40 5.19 6.63 -1.35
CA TYR A 40 4.96 5.62 -2.38
C TYR A 40 3.69 5.95 -3.18
N PRO A 41 3.63 5.61 -4.49
CA PRO A 41 2.47 5.88 -5.33
C PRO A 41 1.34 4.87 -5.07
N VAL A 42 0.81 4.86 -3.85
CA VAL A 42 -0.29 4.00 -3.44
C VAL A 42 -1.58 4.46 -4.11
N VAL A 43 -2.29 3.54 -4.76
CA VAL A 43 -3.64 3.76 -5.28
C VAL A 43 -4.66 3.14 -4.34
N GLY A 44 -5.67 3.93 -4.00
CA GLY A 44 -6.78 3.51 -3.15
C GLY A 44 -7.88 2.77 -3.91
N GLY A 45 -8.84 2.25 -3.15
CA GLY A 45 -10.00 1.52 -3.64
C GLY A 45 -11.19 1.64 -2.69
N LEU A 46 -12.24 0.85 -2.95
CA LEU A 46 -13.46 0.80 -2.13
C LEU A 46 -13.40 -0.33 -1.09
N GLY A 47 -12.20 -0.67 -0.62
CA GLY A 47 -12.00 -1.68 0.41
C GLY A 47 -12.72 -1.33 1.72
N SER A 48 -13.33 -2.32 2.35
CA SER A 48 -14.17 -2.14 3.56
C SER A 48 -13.42 -1.64 4.79
N SER A 49 -12.09 -1.83 4.85
CA SER A 49 -11.26 -1.47 6.00
C SER A 49 -10.57 -0.11 5.89
N SER A 50 -10.39 0.43 4.68
CA SER A 50 -9.75 1.72 4.43
C SER A 50 -9.89 2.12 2.95
N PRO A 51 -10.04 3.41 2.63
CA PRO A 51 -10.03 3.88 1.23
C PRO A 51 -8.67 3.69 0.54
N LEU A 52 -7.61 3.35 1.28
CA LEU A 52 -6.29 3.06 0.73
C LEU A 52 -6.14 1.61 0.26
N VAL A 53 -7.13 0.76 0.49
CA VAL A 53 -7.09 -0.67 0.22
C VAL A 53 -8.08 -1.02 -0.87
N LEU A 54 -7.69 -1.94 -1.76
CA LEU A 54 -8.59 -2.46 -2.80
C LEU A 54 -9.63 -3.41 -2.21
N GLY A 55 -10.88 -3.22 -2.64
CA GLY A 55 -12.00 -4.11 -2.44
C GLY A 55 -12.19 -5.09 -3.60
N ASN A 56 -13.16 -6.00 -3.45
CA ASN A 56 -13.54 -6.93 -4.51
C ASN A 56 -14.14 -6.16 -5.70
N GLY A 57 -13.60 -6.38 -6.89
CA GLY A 57 -14.05 -5.72 -8.12
C GLY A 57 -13.30 -4.42 -8.45
N ASP A 58 -12.45 -3.92 -7.55
CA ASP A 58 -11.58 -2.80 -7.87
C ASP A 58 -10.56 -3.18 -8.95
N THR A 59 -10.30 -2.25 -9.86
CA THR A 59 -9.35 -2.44 -10.96
C THR A 59 -8.24 -1.41 -10.89
N VAL A 60 -7.00 -1.86 -11.07
CA VAL A 60 -5.83 -0.98 -11.18
C VAL A 60 -5.32 -1.03 -12.62
N THR A 61 -5.27 0.13 -13.26
CA THR A 61 -4.74 0.25 -14.62
C THR A 61 -3.28 0.70 -14.58
N PHE A 62 -2.42 0.00 -15.31
CA PHE A 62 -1.02 0.34 -15.50
C PHE A 62 -0.82 0.73 -16.97
N ALA A 63 -1.00 2.02 -17.27
CA ALA A 63 -0.68 2.60 -18.57
C ALA A 63 0.81 3.01 -18.65
#